data_AF-A0A924PBE9-F1
#
_entry.id   AF-A0A924PBE9-F1
#
_cell.length_a   1.000
_cell.length_b   1.000
_cell.length_c   1.000
_cell.angle_alpha   90.00
_cell.angle_beta   90.00
_cell.angle_gamma   90.00
#
_symmetry.space_group_name_H-M   'P 1'
#
loop_
_entity.id
_entity.type
_entity.pdbx_description
1 polymer ?
#
loop_
_entity_poly.entity_id
_entity_poly.type
_entity_poly.pdbx_seq_one_letter_code
_entity_poly.pdbx_strand_id
1 'polypeptide(L)'
;MSTLNKLSLRLVSILVASLTLYGTFAGTPAQAAVVPLTFDRIEGGTLYFKGETEKGTVKPLKTSFHDLQFLKLLRSSEGGLPYVLFTGRPCDKCSAEQAVHLMRVDGSSKPLYFVHPGRVTDPKKKQLVLESRAFYGKCLSGMDEGYFSFQKERLDRKKQMQAGVFIAEVGKTLVDERLIERHAPQIKAVQPFLKARSCFELPGKNRMMLSRPLDLTPRRGQEGDDDETTPEEDETRENQTSQELPSAQD
;
A
#
# COMPACT_ATOMS: atom_id res chain seq x y z
N MET A 1 22.45 45.17 27.33
CA MET A 1 23.12 43.96 27.87
C MET A 1 23.29 43.00 26.69
N SER A 2 24.27 43.06 25.79
CA SER A 2 25.74 43.24 25.84
C SER A 2 26.48 42.18 26.65
N THR A 3 26.76 41.03 26.01
CA THR A 3 27.92 40.19 26.30
C THR A 3 28.42 39.56 25.01
N LEU A 4 29.48 40.18 24.46
CA LEU A 4 30.42 39.57 23.53
C LEU A 4 31.15 38.43 24.23
N ASN A 5 31.30 37.28 23.57
CA ASN A 5 32.33 36.31 23.92
C ASN A 5 33.36 36.20 22.79
N LYS A 6 34.57 36.68 23.11
CA LYS A 6 35.84 36.48 22.41
C LYS A 6 36.50 35.17 22.88
N LEU A 7 37.61 34.82 22.23
CA LEU A 7 38.62 33.78 22.54
C LEU A 7 38.29 32.39 21.98
N SER A 8 39.23 31.63 21.40
CA SER A 8 40.69 31.70 21.42
C SER A 8 41.25 30.96 20.21
N LEU A 9 42.10 31.64 19.44
CA LEU A 9 42.99 31.05 18.45
C LEU A 9 44.14 30.35 19.19
N ARG A 10 44.38 29.06 18.96
CA ARG A 10 45.64 28.40 19.33
C ARG A 10 46.20 27.65 18.13
N LEU A 11 47.21 28.28 17.52
CA LEU A 11 48.23 27.62 16.72
C LEU A 11 48.99 26.65 17.63
N VAL A 12 49.03 25.38 17.27
CA VAL A 12 50.05 24.44 17.78
C VAL A 12 50.62 23.73 16.57
N SER A 13 51.83 24.14 16.20
CA SER A 13 52.73 23.42 15.31
C SER A 13 53.11 22.09 15.96
N ILE A 14 52.90 20.98 15.26
CA ILE A 14 53.45 19.68 15.66
C ILE A 14 54.23 19.07 14.49
N LEU A 15 55.46 18.69 14.87
CA LEU A 15 56.51 18.00 14.14
C LEU A 15 56.06 17.04 13.04
N VAL A 16 56.71 17.19 11.89
CA VAL A 16 56.80 16.19 10.82
C VAL A 16 57.78 15.10 11.27
N ALA A 17 57.26 13.93 11.65
CA ALA A 17 58.03 12.71 11.83
C ALA A 17 57.76 11.78 10.64
N SER A 18 58.69 11.76 9.70
CA SER A 18 58.67 10.93 8.50
C SER A 18 58.97 9.47 8.86
N LEU A 19 57.94 8.71 9.26
CA LEU A 19 58.02 7.26 9.38
C LEU A 19 57.65 6.62 8.02
N THR A 20 58.65 6.12 7.31
CA THR A 20 58.47 5.28 6.12
C THR A 20 57.96 3.90 6.52
N LEU A 21 56.64 3.78 6.69
CA LEU A 21 55.97 2.48 6.69
C LEU A 21 56.04 1.89 5.28
N TYR A 22 56.80 0.81 5.13
CA TYR A 22 56.65 -0.12 4.02
C TYR A 22 55.25 -0.74 4.10
N GLY A 23 54.30 -0.11 3.43
CA GLY A 23 52.93 -0.60 3.30
C GLY A 23 52.92 -1.88 2.48
N THR A 24 52.79 -3.02 3.15
CA THR A 24 52.28 -4.22 2.54
C THR A 24 50.85 -3.91 2.09
N PHE A 25 50.67 -3.59 0.80
CA PHE A 25 49.37 -3.55 0.15
C PHE A 25 48.83 -4.99 0.13
N ALA A 26 48.22 -5.40 1.24
CA ALA A 26 47.32 -6.53 1.25
C ALA A 26 46.17 -6.15 0.31
N GLY A 27 46.19 -6.69 -0.91
CA GLY A 27 45.13 -6.51 -1.88
C GLY A 27 43.83 -6.99 -1.26
N THR A 28 42.99 -6.06 -0.81
CA THR A 28 41.62 -6.36 -0.41
C THR A 28 40.96 -7.06 -1.59
N PRO A 29 40.43 -8.29 -1.42
CA PRO A 29 39.74 -8.96 -2.50
C PRO A 29 38.65 -8.02 -3.02
N ALA A 30 38.64 -7.79 -4.33
CA ALA A 30 37.60 -7.02 -4.99
C ALA A 30 36.28 -7.74 -4.73
N GLN A 31 35.53 -7.27 -3.73
CA GLN A 31 34.17 -7.75 -3.49
C GLN A 31 33.38 -7.41 -4.75
N ALA A 32 32.95 -8.45 -5.47
CA ALA A 32 32.09 -8.29 -6.63
C ALA A 32 30.90 -7.42 -6.22
N ALA A 33 30.72 -6.29 -6.91
CA ALA A 33 29.66 -5.35 -6.58
C ALA A 33 28.31 -6.05 -6.75
N VAL A 34 27.60 -6.28 -5.65
CA VAL A 34 26.24 -6.84 -5.67
C VAL A 34 25.35 -5.82 -6.37
N VAL A 35 24.88 -6.17 -7.58
CA VAL A 35 23.99 -5.31 -8.35
C VAL A 35 22.62 -5.31 -7.64
N PRO A 36 22.14 -4.15 -7.16
CA PRO A 36 20.89 -4.09 -6.41
C PRO A 36 19.73 -4.53 -7.31
N LEU A 37 18.80 -5.31 -6.72
CA LEU A 37 17.60 -5.75 -7.43
C LEU A 37 16.83 -4.54 -8.00
N THR A 38 16.56 -4.54 -9.29
CA THR A 38 15.82 -3.50 -10.01
C THR A 38 14.73 -4.13 -10.87
N PHE A 39 13.66 -3.36 -11.11
CA PHE A 39 12.63 -3.76 -12.06
C PHE A 39 13.16 -3.65 -13.50
N ASP A 40 12.87 -4.65 -14.33
CA ASP A 40 13.24 -4.66 -15.75
C ASP A 40 12.05 -4.34 -16.64
N ARG A 41 11.05 -5.22 -16.67
CA ARG A 41 9.90 -5.13 -17.57
C ARG A 41 8.71 -5.99 -17.13
N ILE A 42 7.58 -5.82 -17.82
CA ILE A 42 6.36 -6.62 -17.68
C ILE A 42 6.07 -7.32 -19.01
N GLU A 43 5.79 -8.61 -18.98
CA GLU A 43 5.27 -9.37 -20.13
C GLU A 43 4.15 -10.31 -19.69
N GLY A 44 2.96 -10.21 -20.30
CA GLY A 44 1.88 -11.19 -20.14
C GLY A 44 1.48 -11.50 -18.68
N GLY A 45 1.42 -10.49 -17.81
CA GLY A 45 1.10 -10.69 -16.37
C GLY A 45 2.30 -11.08 -15.49
N THR A 46 3.51 -11.13 -16.06
CA THR A 46 4.75 -11.48 -15.36
C THR A 46 5.66 -10.26 -15.20
N LEU A 47 6.17 -10.04 -13.99
CA LEU A 47 7.15 -9.00 -13.70
C LEU A 47 8.57 -9.60 -13.69
N TYR A 48 9.47 -8.97 -14.44
CA TYR A 48 10.87 -9.36 -14.53
C TYR A 48 11.76 -8.38 -13.77
N PHE A 49 12.79 -8.91 -13.11
CA PHE A 49 13.73 -8.16 -12.30
C PHE A 49 15.17 -8.45 -12.74
N LYS A 50 16.05 -7.47 -12.59
CA LYS A 50 17.50 -7.55 -12.82
C LYS A 50 18.24 -7.40 -11.50
N GLY A 51 19.43 -7.99 -11.42
CA GLY A 51 20.27 -7.95 -10.22
C GLY A 51 20.02 -9.11 -9.28
N GLU A 52 20.65 -9.04 -8.10
CA GLU A 52 20.64 -10.12 -7.12
C GLU A 52 20.14 -9.62 -5.77
N THR A 53 19.65 -10.56 -4.97
CA THR A 53 19.35 -10.35 -3.55
C THR A 53 20.34 -11.13 -2.72
N GLU A 54 20.34 -10.94 -1.40
CA GLU A 54 21.10 -11.78 -0.47
C GLU A 54 20.79 -13.29 -0.62
N LYS A 55 19.62 -13.62 -1.19
CA LYS A 55 19.17 -14.99 -1.45
C LYS A 55 19.45 -15.47 -2.89
N GLY A 56 20.20 -14.68 -3.68
CA GLY A 56 20.51 -14.94 -5.08
C GLY A 56 19.56 -14.26 -6.06
N THR A 57 19.56 -14.76 -7.30
CA THR A 57 18.74 -14.24 -8.40
C THR A 57 17.25 -14.45 -8.15
N VAL A 58 16.46 -13.39 -8.31
CA VAL A 58 15.01 -13.44 -8.14
C VAL A 58 14.37 -13.96 -9.43
N LYS A 59 13.53 -15.00 -9.31
CA LYS A 59 12.76 -15.53 -10.44
C LYS A 59 11.71 -14.52 -10.90
N PRO A 60 11.30 -14.53 -12.18
CA PRO A 60 10.18 -13.72 -12.65
C PRO A 60 8.92 -13.97 -11.81
N LEU A 61 8.25 -12.89 -11.42
CA LEU A 61 7.03 -12.96 -10.60
C LEU A 61 5.82 -13.06 -11.52
N LYS A 62 5.27 -14.27 -11.66
CA LYS A 62 4.03 -14.52 -12.40
C LYS A 62 2.83 -14.11 -11.55
N THR A 63 1.94 -13.30 -12.12
CA THR A 63 0.69 -12.89 -11.46
C THR A 63 -0.52 -13.26 -12.30
N SER A 64 -1.71 -13.30 -11.69
CA SER A 64 -3.00 -13.45 -12.38
C SER A 64 -3.62 -12.11 -12.77
N PHE A 65 -2.89 -10.99 -12.61
CA PHE A 65 -3.43 -9.67 -12.87
C PHE A 65 -3.20 -9.23 -14.33
N HIS A 66 -4.15 -8.47 -14.84
CA HIS A 66 -4.13 -7.85 -16.16
C HIS A 66 -3.82 -6.35 -16.05
N ASP A 67 -3.34 -5.76 -17.15
CA ASP A 67 -2.99 -4.33 -17.25
C ASP A 67 -2.04 -3.87 -16.14
N LEU A 68 -1.03 -4.71 -15.90
CA LEU A 68 -0.03 -4.47 -14.89
C LEU A 68 0.72 -3.17 -15.17
N GLN A 69 0.83 -2.34 -14.14
CA GLN A 69 1.73 -1.20 -14.13
C GLN A 69 2.59 -1.25 -12.86
N PHE A 70 3.90 -1.38 -13.06
CA PHE A 70 4.85 -1.31 -11.97
C PHE A 70 4.88 0.10 -11.36
N LEU A 71 4.90 0.18 -10.03
CA LEU A 71 5.04 1.44 -9.30
C LEU A 71 6.44 1.54 -8.67
N LYS A 72 6.77 0.62 -7.75
CA LYS A 72 8.04 0.66 -7.01
C LYS A 72 8.38 -0.69 -6.36
N LEU A 73 9.69 -0.93 -6.16
CA LEU A 73 10.20 -1.92 -5.21
C LEU A 73 10.38 -1.26 -3.85
N LEU A 74 9.59 -1.68 -2.85
CA LEU A 74 9.64 -1.20 -1.48
C LEU A 74 10.58 -2.06 -0.64
N ARG A 75 11.43 -1.43 0.17
CA ARG A 75 12.44 -2.10 1.00
C ARG A 75 12.29 -1.74 2.48
N SER A 76 12.47 -2.73 3.35
CA SER A 76 12.60 -2.52 4.80
C SER A 76 14.04 -2.17 5.14
N SER A 77 14.22 -1.32 6.15
CA SER A 77 15.54 -1.01 6.71
C SER A 77 16.15 -2.20 7.46
N GLU A 78 15.33 -3.17 7.90
CA GLU A 78 15.75 -4.42 8.55
C GLU A 78 16.28 -5.47 7.55
N GLY A 79 16.29 -5.15 6.25
CA GLY A 79 16.68 -6.04 5.16
C GLY A 79 15.58 -6.99 4.72
N GLY A 80 15.96 -8.10 4.10
CA GLY A 80 15.04 -9.07 3.52
C GLY A 80 14.70 -8.81 2.04
N LEU A 81 13.79 -9.61 1.51
CA LEU A 81 13.39 -9.49 0.11
C LEU A 81 12.44 -8.29 -0.05
N PRO A 82 12.59 -7.48 -1.11
CA PRO A 82 11.71 -6.36 -1.33
C PRO A 82 10.28 -6.81 -1.65
N TYR A 83 9.36 -5.86 -1.51
CA TYR A 83 7.99 -6.00 -1.99
C TYR A 83 7.84 -5.20 -3.27
N VAL A 84 7.11 -5.75 -4.24
CA VAL A 84 6.70 -5.03 -5.45
C VAL A 84 5.33 -4.42 -5.24
N LEU A 85 5.26 -3.11 -5.42
CA LEU A 85 4.03 -2.34 -5.49
C LEU A 85 3.70 -2.12 -6.98
N PHE A 86 2.48 -2.49 -7.37
CA PHE A 86 2.01 -2.37 -8.75
C PHE A 86 0.52 -2.10 -8.77
N THR A 87 -0.02 -1.72 -9.92
CA THR A 87 -1.47 -1.69 -10.15
C THR A 87 -1.86 -2.74 -11.18
N GLY A 88 -3.09 -3.25 -11.08
CA GLY A 88 -3.59 -4.28 -11.98
C GLY A 88 -5.07 -4.59 -11.76
N ARG A 89 -5.67 -5.24 -12.75
CA ARG A 89 -7.05 -5.75 -12.72
C ARG A 89 -7.06 -7.26 -12.45
N PRO A 90 -8.01 -7.78 -11.66
CA PRO A 90 -8.07 -9.22 -11.36
C PRO A 90 -8.55 -10.08 -12.54
N CYS A 91 -9.13 -9.48 -13.58
CA CYS A 91 -9.68 -10.17 -14.73
C CYS A 91 -9.46 -9.36 -16.02
N ASP A 92 -9.37 -10.06 -17.15
CA ASP A 92 -9.35 -9.44 -18.47
C ASP A 92 -10.76 -8.96 -18.85
N LYS A 93 -10.86 -7.77 -19.45
CA LYS A 93 -12.11 -7.18 -19.99
C LYS A 93 -13.30 -7.12 -19.03
N CYS A 94 -13.07 -7.13 -17.72
CA CYS A 94 -14.13 -7.00 -16.73
C CYS A 94 -14.35 -5.54 -16.29
N SER A 95 -15.49 -5.27 -15.66
CA SER A 95 -15.82 -3.97 -15.07
C SER A 95 -15.07 -3.70 -13.76
N ALA A 96 -14.28 -4.67 -13.27
CA ALA A 96 -13.48 -4.49 -12.07
C ALA A 96 -12.44 -3.39 -12.27
N GLU A 97 -12.40 -2.45 -11.33
CA GLU A 97 -11.46 -1.35 -11.40
C GLU A 97 -10.04 -1.82 -11.14
N GLN A 98 -9.09 -1.10 -11.75
CA GLN A 98 -7.68 -1.27 -11.46
C GLN A 98 -7.38 -0.87 -10.02
N ALA A 99 -6.81 -1.79 -9.25
CA ALA A 99 -6.46 -1.59 -7.85
C ALA A 99 -4.94 -1.54 -7.66
N VAL A 100 -4.52 -1.14 -6.47
CA VAL A 100 -3.11 -1.14 -6.07
C VAL A 100 -2.84 -2.42 -5.30
N HIS A 101 -1.77 -3.13 -5.66
CA HIS A 101 -1.39 -4.42 -5.07
C HIS A 101 0.04 -4.36 -4.54
N LEU A 102 0.28 -5.06 -3.44
CA LEU A 102 1.60 -5.22 -2.84
C LEU A 102 1.90 -6.69 -2.61
N MET A 103 3.04 -7.16 -3.10
CA MET A 103 3.42 -8.58 -3.04
C MET A 103 4.93 -8.72 -2.86
N ARG A 104 5.39 -9.76 -2.16
CA ARG A 104 6.83 -10.07 -2.07
C ARG A 104 7.35 -10.52 -3.43
N VAL A 105 8.57 -10.10 -3.80
CA VAL A 105 9.11 -10.34 -5.15
C VAL A 105 9.33 -11.81 -5.51
N ASP A 106 9.46 -12.69 -4.52
CA ASP A 106 9.56 -14.15 -4.69
C ASP A 106 8.20 -14.84 -4.83
N GLY A 107 7.10 -14.09 -4.74
CA GLY A 107 5.73 -14.61 -4.81
C GLY A 107 5.30 -15.40 -3.58
N SER A 108 6.09 -15.38 -2.49
CA SER A 108 5.78 -16.22 -1.31
C SER A 108 4.62 -15.68 -0.46
N SER A 109 4.22 -14.42 -0.67
CA SER A 109 3.12 -13.78 0.06
C SER A 109 1.88 -13.64 -0.81
N LYS A 110 0.68 -13.82 -0.22
CA LYS A 110 -0.57 -13.41 -0.88
C LYS A 110 -0.51 -11.90 -1.20
N PRO A 111 -1.02 -11.44 -2.35
CA PRO A 111 -1.08 -10.01 -2.65
C PRO A 111 -1.96 -9.29 -1.64
N LEU A 112 -1.47 -8.18 -1.09
CA LEU A 112 -2.30 -7.22 -0.37
C LEU A 112 -2.99 -6.30 -1.37
N TYR A 113 -4.25 -6.00 -1.11
CA TYR A 113 -5.10 -5.18 -1.95
C TYR A 113 -5.36 -3.83 -1.28
N PHE A 114 -5.20 -2.75 -2.04
CA PHE A 114 -5.58 -1.41 -1.61
C PHE A 114 -6.51 -0.74 -2.60
N VAL A 115 -7.51 -0.05 -2.05
CA VAL A 115 -8.42 0.78 -2.82
C VAL A 115 -7.64 1.93 -3.46
N HIS A 116 -7.86 2.14 -4.76
CA HIS A 116 -7.23 3.25 -5.49
C HIS A 116 -7.60 4.61 -4.86
N PRO A 117 -6.67 5.57 -4.67
CA PRO A 117 -7.00 6.85 -4.06
C PRO A 117 -7.97 7.67 -4.91
N GLY A 118 -8.64 8.64 -4.29
CA GLY A 118 -9.48 9.64 -4.95
C GLY A 118 -10.79 9.88 -4.20
N ARG A 119 -11.89 10.09 -4.91
CA ARG A 119 -13.20 10.40 -4.29
C ARG A 119 -14.23 9.34 -4.65
N VAL A 120 -15.02 8.91 -3.68
CA VAL A 120 -16.16 8.00 -3.89
C VAL A 120 -17.44 8.69 -3.47
N THR A 121 -18.41 8.74 -4.36
CA THR A 121 -19.72 9.39 -4.12
C THR A 121 -20.85 8.36 -4.18
N ASP A 122 -21.76 8.40 -3.21
CA ASP A 122 -23.00 7.61 -3.23
C ASP A 122 -23.91 8.12 -4.36
N PRO A 123 -24.25 7.28 -5.37
CA PRO A 123 -25.11 7.69 -6.48
C PRO A 123 -26.53 8.07 -6.06
N LYS A 124 -27.08 7.41 -5.03
CA LYS A 124 -28.46 7.63 -4.57
C LYS A 124 -28.56 8.93 -3.79
N LYS A 125 -27.63 9.16 -2.86
CA LYS A 125 -27.65 10.33 -1.96
C LYS A 125 -26.89 11.53 -2.53
N LYS A 126 -26.09 11.35 -3.59
CA LYS A 126 -25.13 12.34 -4.11
C LYS A 126 -24.17 12.86 -3.03
N GLN A 127 -23.82 12.00 -2.08
CA GLN A 127 -22.99 12.34 -0.92
C GLN A 127 -21.59 11.75 -1.05
N LEU A 128 -20.58 12.51 -0.65
CA LEU A 128 -19.21 12.02 -0.55
C LEU A 128 -19.13 10.96 0.55
N VAL A 129 -18.65 9.77 0.19
CA VAL A 129 -18.46 8.62 1.08
C VAL A 129 -16.98 8.50 1.48
N LEU A 130 -16.08 8.68 0.51
CA LEU A 130 -14.64 8.60 0.72
C LEU A 130 -13.92 9.72 -0.03
N GLU A 131 -12.95 10.33 0.62
CA GLU A 131 -11.93 11.17 -0.02
C GLU A 131 -10.57 10.69 0.47
N SER A 132 -9.70 10.26 -0.44
CA SER A 132 -8.38 9.74 -0.09
C SER A 132 -7.28 10.21 -1.04
N ARG A 133 -6.07 10.34 -0.48
CA ARG A 133 -4.82 10.55 -1.21
C ARG A 133 -3.83 9.51 -0.73
N ALA A 134 -3.21 8.79 -1.66
CA ALA A 134 -2.27 7.73 -1.32
C ALA A 134 -0.86 8.05 -1.80
N PHE A 135 0.11 7.56 -1.03
CA PHE A 135 1.53 7.76 -1.26
C PHE A 135 2.28 6.44 -1.09
N TYR A 136 3.44 6.32 -1.72
CA TYR A 136 4.30 5.13 -1.59
C TYR A 136 5.79 5.48 -1.54
N GLY A 137 6.58 4.62 -0.92
CA GLY A 137 8.00 4.82 -0.66
C GLY A 137 8.26 5.25 0.79
N LYS A 138 9.33 6.00 1.05
CA LYS A 138 9.65 6.54 2.38
C LYS A 138 8.93 7.87 2.57
N CYS A 139 7.75 7.85 3.20
CA CYS A 139 6.83 9.00 3.24
C CYS A 139 6.68 9.68 4.61
N LEU A 140 7.13 9.05 5.69
CA LEU A 140 7.07 9.59 7.05
C LEU A 140 8.39 9.33 7.79
N SER A 141 8.70 10.18 8.76
CA SER A 141 9.89 10.02 9.60
C SER A 141 9.72 8.83 10.55
N GLY A 142 10.78 8.05 10.76
CA GLY A 142 10.76 6.90 11.66
C GLY A 142 9.98 5.67 11.17
N MET A 143 9.44 5.69 9.95
CA MET A 143 8.73 4.55 9.34
C MET A 143 9.45 4.10 8.08
N ASP A 144 9.52 2.81 7.79
CA ASP A 144 10.09 2.22 6.57
C ASP A 144 9.32 2.60 5.30
N GLU A 145 9.79 2.10 4.14
CA GLU A 145 9.04 2.27 2.91
C GLU A 145 7.68 1.54 3.01
N GLY A 146 6.64 2.11 2.42
CA GLY A 146 5.32 1.54 2.53
C GLY A 146 4.31 2.18 1.59
N TYR A 147 3.05 1.82 1.79
CA TYR A 147 1.88 2.48 1.22
C TYR A 147 1.14 3.24 2.32
N PHE A 148 0.82 4.51 2.06
CA PHE A 148 0.22 5.43 3.02
C PHE A 148 -1.02 6.07 2.40
N SER A 149 -2.22 5.78 2.92
CA SER A 149 -3.47 6.38 2.46
C SER A 149 -4.02 7.34 3.52
N PHE A 150 -4.01 8.63 3.20
CA PHE A 150 -4.67 9.67 3.98
C PHE A 150 -6.11 9.74 3.52
N GLN A 151 -7.05 9.35 4.38
CA GLN A 151 -8.44 9.20 4.01
C GLN A 151 -9.38 9.95 4.95
N LYS A 152 -10.50 10.38 4.39
CA LYS A 152 -11.68 10.82 5.12
C LYS A 152 -12.83 9.94 4.68
N GLU A 153 -13.48 9.28 5.62
CA GLU A 153 -14.55 8.34 5.34
C GLU A 153 -15.82 8.71 6.10
N ARG A 154 -16.97 8.56 5.44
CA ARG A 154 -18.28 8.71 6.05
C ARG A 154 -18.72 7.37 6.63
N LEU A 155 -18.57 7.19 7.93
CA LEU A 155 -19.08 6.01 8.63
C LEU A 155 -20.61 6.11 8.77
N ASP A 156 -21.35 5.03 8.47
CA ASP A 156 -22.82 5.04 8.40
C ASP A 156 -23.52 5.64 9.64
N ARG A 157 -22.96 5.42 10.83
CA ARG A 157 -23.52 5.93 12.10
C ARG A 157 -23.22 7.42 12.36
N LYS A 158 -22.27 8.01 11.63
CA LYS A 158 -21.82 9.40 11.81
C LYS A 158 -22.24 10.26 10.62
N LYS A 159 -22.79 11.43 10.91
CA LYS A 159 -23.12 12.42 9.86
C LYS A 159 -21.86 13.11 9.29
N GLN A 160 -20.72 12.97 9.95
CA GLN A 160 -19.48 13.67 9.64
C GLN A 160 -18.43 12.71 9.07
N MET A 161 -17.55 13.25 8.23
CA MET A 161 -16.38 12.54 7.71
C MET A 161 -15.37 12.34 8.84
N GLN A 162 -14.90 11.11 9.02
CA GLN A 162 -13.83 10.77 9.94
C GLN A 162 -12.51 10.69 9.18
N ALA A 163 -11.52 11.47 9.61
CA ALA A 163 -10.19 11.41 9.04
C ALA A 163 -9.38 10.25 9.66
N GLY A 164 -8.54 9.62 8.86
CA GLY A 164 -7.62 8.58 9.29
C GLY A 164 -6.47 8.42 8.30
N VAL A 165 -5.44 7.71 8.72
CA VAL A 165 -4.30 7.34 7.87
C VAL A 165 -4.11 5.84 7.95
N PHE A 166 -4.32 5.16 6.84
CA PHE A 166 -3.99 3.75 6.69
C PHE A 166 -2.53 3.63 6.24
N ILE A 167 -1.78 2.75 6.90
CA ILE A 167 -0.36 2.51 6.66
C ILE A 167 -0.15 1.02 6.46
N ALA A 168 0.47 0.66 5.35
CA ALA A 168 1.01 -0.68 5.08
C ALA A 168 2.53 -0.56 4.90
N GLU A 169 3.25 -0.75 6.00
CA GLU A 169 4.71 -0.60 6.11
C GLU A 169 5.39 -1.94 5.83
N VAL A 170 6.41 -1.96 4.96
CA VAL A 170 7.09 -3.23 4.64
C VAL A 170 8.12 -3.55 5.72
N GLY A 171 8.00 -4.73 6.33
CA GLY A 171 9.01 -5.27 7.23
C GLY A 171 9.87 -6.35 6.56
N LYS A 172 10.80 -6.94 7.32
CA LYS A 172 11.69 -8.02 6.83
C LYS A 172 10.93 -9.25 6.30
N THR A 173 9.86 -9.62 6.99
CA THR A 173 9.11 -10.87 6.73
C THR A 173 7.66 -10.59 6.32
N LEU A 174 7.00 -9.65 6.99
CA LEU A 174 5.58 -9.34 6.84
C LEU A 174 5.39 -7.84 6.65
N VAL A 175 4.24 -7.46 6.09
CA VAL A 175 3.79 -6.07 6.02
C VAL A 175 3.02 -5.76 7.31
N ASP A 176 3.38 -4.66 7.97
CA ASP A 176 2.64 -4.15 9.13
C ASP A 176 1.53 -3.21 8.64
N GLU A 177 0.28 -3.59 8.90
CA GLU A 177 -0.93 -2.89 8.44
C GLU A 177 -1.62 -2.25 9.64
N ARG A 178 -1.81 -0.93 9.62
CA ARG A 178 -2.47 -0.20 10.70
C ARG A 178 -3.27 0.99 10.21
N LEU A 179 -4.44 1.20 10.80
CA LEU A 179 -5.26 2.39 10.62
C LEU A 179 -5.12 3.30 11.83
N ILE A 180 -4.62 4.52 11.62
CA ILE A 180 -4.46 5.53 12.66
C ILE A 180 -5.58 6.56 12.51
N GLU A 181 -6.52 6.57 13.45
CA GLU A 181 -7.64 7.53 13.46
C GLU A 181 -7.39 8.71 14.40
N ARG A 182 -6.74 8.46 15.54
CA ARG A 182 -6.42 9.48 16.55
C ARG A 182 -4.96 9.89 16.42
N HIS A 183 -4.69 11.19 16.49
CA HIS A 183 -3.34 11.75 16.33
C HIS A 183 -2.65 11.29 15.03
N ALA A 184 -3.46 11.04 13.98
CA ALA A 184 -2.93 10.62 12.70
C ALA A 184 -2.00 11.71 12.13
N PRO A 185 -0.90 11.33 11.47
CA PRO A 185 -0.02 12.30 10.84
C PRO A 185 -0.81 13.12 9.82
N GLN A 186 -0.48 14.40 9.69
CA GLN A 186 -1.09 15.25 8.68
C GLN A 186 -0.40 15.01 7.33
N ILE A 187 -1.14 15.17 6.23
CA ILE A 187 -0.58 15.06 4.87
C ILE A 187 0.60 16.01 4.62
N LYS A 188 0.65 17.15 5.34
CA LYS A 188 1.78 18.08 5.31
C LYS A 188 3.10 17.43 5.74
N ALA A 189 3.07 16.42 6.60
CA ALA A 189 4.25 15.69 7.05
C ALA A 189 4.95 14.91 5.92
N VAL A 190 4.25 14.64 4.81
CA VAL A 190 4.78 13.92 3.65
C VAL A 190 5.55 14.85 2.69
N GLN A 191 5.30 16.16 2.74
CA GLN A 191 5.87 17.13 1.80
C GLN A 191 7.41 17.13 1.71
N PRO A 192 8.17 17.01 2.81
CA PRO A 192 9.63 16.92 2.72
C PRO A 192 10.11 15.72 1.89
N PHE A 193 9.41 14.59 2.01
CA PHE A 193 9.76 13.33 1.33
C PHE A 193 9.41 13.34 -0.15
N LEU A 194 8.32 14.03 -0.53
CA LEU A 194 7.99 14.29 -1.94
C LEU A 194 9.07 15.14 -2.61
N LYS A 195 9.54 16.20 -1.93
CA LYS A 195 10.62 17.06 -2.43
C LYS A 195 11.94 16.29 -2.59
N ALA A 196 12.23 15.38 -1.66
CA ALA A 196 13.40 14.51 -1.71
C ALA A 196 13.28 13.35 -2.71
N ARG A 197 12.13 13.17 -3.38
CA ARG A 197 11.84 12.04 -4.27
C ARG A 197 12.01 10.66 -3.61
N SER A 198 11.86 10.59 -2.28
CA SER A 198 11.82 9.33 -1.53
C SER A 198 10.40 8.78 -1.39
N CYS A 199 9.42 9.67 -1.50
CA CYS A 199 7.98 9.39 -1.49
C CYS A 199 7.36 9.85 -2.82
N PHE A 200 6.32 9.16 -3.25
CA PHE A 200 5.59 9.43 -4.49
C PHE A 200 4.09 9.40 -4.24
N GLU A 201 3.35 10.29 -4.88
CA GLU A 201 1.88 10.31 -4.82
C GLU A 201 1.27 9.42 -5.91
N LEU A 202 0.25 8.66 -5.55
CA LEU A 202 -0.60 7.95 -6.50
C LEU A 202 -1.69 8.89 -7.01
N PRO A 203 -1.91 8.99 -8.33
CA PRO A 203 -2.95 9.84 -8.88
C PRO A 203 -4.33 9.38 -8.38
N GLY A 204 -5.16 10.33 -7.95
CA GLY A 204 -6.53 10.04 -7.50
C GLY A 204 -7.51 9.84 -8.66
N LYS A 205 -8.54 9.02 -8.45
CA LYS A 205 -9.67 8.83 -9.39
C LYS A 205 -11.01 9.12 -8.71
N ASN A 206 -11.89 9.85 -9.40
CA ASN A 206 -13.26 10.06 -8.94
C ASN A 206 -14.13 8.89 -9.39
N ARG A 207 -14.90 8.33 -8.45
CA ARG A 207 -15.68 7.11 -8.65
C ARG A 207 -17.05 7.24 -8.01
N MET A 208 -17.99 6.48 -8.53
CA MET A 208 -19.29 6.27 -7.90
C MET A 208 -19.19 5.03 -7.01
N MET A 209 -19.84 5.05 -5.85
CA MET A 209 -19.96 3.86 -5.03
C MET A 209 -20.68 2.79 -5.88
N LEU A 210 -20.06 1.63 -6.01
CA LEU A 210 -20.73 0.50 -6.66
C LEU A 210 -21.99 0.16 -5.85
N SER A 211 -23.02 -0.35 -6.52
CA SER A 211 -24.28 -0.74 -5.88
C SER A 211 -24.08 -1.80 -4.79
N ARG A 212 -22.96 -2.52 -4.82
CA ARG A 212 -22.46 -3.37 -3.74
C ARG A 212 -21.51 -2.57 -2.84
N PRO A 213 -21.70 -2.59 -1.50
CA PRO A 213 -20.82 -1.89 -0.57
C PRO A 213 -19.37 -2.33 -0.80
N LEU A 214 -18.46 -1.35 -0.85
CA LEU A 214 -17.03 -1.63 -0.83
C LEU A 214 -16.74 -2.30 0.50
N ASP A 215 -16.27 -3.54 0.47
CA ASP A 215 -15.70 -4.15 1.67
C ASP A 215 -14.35 -3.48 1.92
N LEU A 216 -14.35 -2.50 2.81
CA LEU A 216 -13.15 -1.75 3.21
C LEU A 216 -12.33 -2.51 4.25
N THR A 217 -12.79 -3.69 4.68
CA THR A 217 -11.98 -4.58 5.51
C THR A 217 -11.09 -5.43 4.60
N PRO A 218 -9.76 -5.41 4.75
CA PRO A 218 -8.90 -6.32 4.00
C PRO A 218 -9.24 -7.76 4.42
N ARG A 219 -9.98 -8.50 3.58
CA ARG A 219 -10.28 -9.91 3.82
C ARG A 219 -9.00 -10.72 3.73
N ARG A 220 -8.38 -11.03 4.87
CA ARG A 220 -7.47 -12.17 4.97
C ARG A 220 -8.29 -13.46 4.88
N GLY A 221 -8.24 -14.11 3.73
CA GLY A 221 -8.62 -15.52 3.60
C GLY A 221 -10.06 -15.82 3.25
N GLN A 222 -10.65 -15.14 2.26
CA GLN A 222 -11.82 -15.71 1.61
C GLN A 222 -11.37 -16.82 0.67
N GLU A 223 -11.33 -18.05 1.19
CA GLU A 223 -11.40 -19.25 0.37
C GLU A 223 -12.73 -19.20 -0.41
N GLY A 224 -12.65 -19.45 -1.71
CA GLY A 224 -13.81 -19.44 -2.58
C GLY A 224 -14.66 -20.68 -2.28
N ASP A 225 -15.68 -20.49 -1.47
CA ASP A 225 -16.89 -21.32 -1.53
C ASP A 225 -17.81 -20.67 -2.56
N ASP A 226 -17.54 -20.97 -3.84
CA ASP A 226 -18.47 -20.78 -4.94
C ASP A 226 -19.54 -21.89 -4.84
N ASP A 227 -20.44 -21.78 -3.86
CA ASP A 227 -21.66 -22.60 -3.80
C ASP A 227 -22.77 -21.81 -4.51
N GLU A 228 -22.85 -21.98 -5.83
CA GLU A 228 -23.97 -21.56 -6.66
C GLU A 228 -25.22 -22.37 -6.25
N THR A 229 -25.89 -21.97 -5.18
CA THR A 229 -27.26 -22.44 -4.92
C THR A 229 -28.22 -21.56 -5.72
N THR A 230 -28.54 -22.03 -6.92
CA THR A 230 -29.67 -21.55 -7.73
C THR A 230 -30.95 -21.64 -6.90
N PRO A 231 -31.71 -20.56 -6.69
CA PRO A 231 -33.03 -20.67 -6.08
C PRO A 231 -33.98 -21.30 -7.11
N GLU A 232 -34.36 -22.55 -6.88
CA GLU A 232 -35.47 -23.20 -7.58
C GLU A 232 -36.76 -22.41 -7.32
N GLU A 233 -37.45 -22.12 -8.42
CA GLU A 233 -38.77 -21.51 -8.47
C GLU A 233 -39.80 -22.52 -7.94
N ASP A 234 -40.35 -22.26 -6.75
CA ASP A 234 -41.47 -23.05 -6.22
C ASP A 234 -42.79 -22.32 -6.54
N GLU A 235 -43.43 -22.77 -7.62
CA GLU A 235 -44.77 -22.34 -8.02
C GLU A 235 -45.85 -22.94 -7.11
N THR A 236 -46.90 -22.14 -6.88
CA THR A 236 -48.28 -22.55 -6.56
C THR A 236 -48.57 -23.28 -5.24
N ARG A 237 -49.16 -22.53 -4.31
CA ARG A 237 -50.37 -23.02 -3.63
C ARG A 237 -51.32 -21.88 -3.29
N GLU A 238 -52.38 -21.81 -4.10
CA GLU A 238 -53.62 -21.12 -3.79
C GLU A 238 -54.17 -21.61 -2.45
N ASN A 239 -54.59 -20.68 -1.60
CA ASN A 239 -55.55 -20.98 -0.55
C ASN A 239 -56.57 -19.84 -0.48
N GLN A 240 -57.62 -19.97 -1.27
CA GLN A 240 -58.90 -19.34 -1.00
C GLN A 240 -59.55 -20.08 0.16
N THR A 241 -59.82 -19.40 1.26
CA THR A 241 -60.97 -19.77 2.10
C THR A 241 -61.54 -18.51 2.73
N SER A 242 -62.61 -18.03 2.10
CA SER A 242 -63.58 -17.14 2.70
C SER A 242 -64.21 -17.82 3.91
N GLN A 243 -64.25 -17.15 5.06
CA GLN A 243 -65.30 -17.36 6.06
C GLN A 243 -65.66 -16.02 6.68
N GLU A 244 -66.86 -15.56 6.31
CA GLU A 244 -67.66 -14.53 6.96
C GLU A 244 -68.04 -14.93 8.40
N LEU A 245 -68.46 -13.91 9.16
CA LEU A 245 -69.44 -13.88 10.28
C LEU A 245 -68.87 -13.25 11.58
N PRO A 246 -69.71 -12.62 12.43
CA PRO A 246 -70.42 -11.36 12.16
C PRO A 246 -70.30 -10.37 13.34
N SER A 247 -70.85 -9.18 13.12
CA SER A 247 -71.10 -8.12 14.11
C SER A 247 -72.15 -8.49 15.18
N ALA A 248 -71.85 -8.20 16.45
CA ALA A 248 -72.78 -7.85 17.55
C ALA A 248 -71.93 -7.11 18.62
N GLN A 249 -72.09 -5.80 18.85
CA GLN A 249 -73.05 -5.15 19.76
C GLN A 249 -73.16 -5.81 21.13
N ASP A 250 -72.46 -5.24 22.12
CA ASP A 250 -73.04 -4.56 23.30
C ASP A 250 -72.03 -3.53 23.85
#